data_AF-A0A5S3QN35-F1
#
_entry.id   AF-A0A5S3QN35-F1
#
_cell.length_a   1.000
_cell.length_b   1.000
_cell.length_c   1.000
_cell.angle_alpha   90.00
_cell.angle_beta   90.00
_cell.angle_gamma   90.00
#
_symmetry.space_group_name_H-M   'P 1'
#
loop_
_entity.id
_entity.type
_entity.pdbx_description
1 polymer ?
#
loop_
_entity_poly.entity_id
_entity_poly.type
_entity_poly.pdbx_seq_one_letter_code
_entity_poly.pdbx_strand_id
1 'polypeptide(L)'
;MTLDERLVFCKICANRKIDFKTGLVCSLTNQKPEFENECEYFVIDEKEAERKLNLSLDAAGPSRSQKGSLKPSKNINYGAFLAVAGIIVLLFLSILFGAMILITGISFLIRGYSQKKILAENVSFKERLKKN
;
A
#
# COMPACT_ATOMS: atom_id res chain seq x y z
N MET A 1 33.92 -3.62 6.71
CA MET A 1 32.70 -3.21 7.43
C MET A 1 32.68 -1.71 7.63
N THR A 2 31.56 -1.05 7.38
CA THR A 2 31.37 0.39 7.60
C THR A 2 31.14 0.71 9.08
N LEU A 3 31.29 1.96 9.48
CA LEU A 3 30.99 2.39 10.85
C LEU A 3 29.54 2.07 11.25
N ASP A 4 28.59 2.28 10.34
CA ASP A 4 27.16 2.04 10.60
C ASP A 4 26.86 0.57 10.85
N GLU A 5 27.48 -0.33 10.06
CA GLU A 5 27.40 -1.78 10.26
C GLU A 5 27.95 -2.16 11.63
N ARG A 6 29.12 -1.65 12.03
CA ARG A 6 29.70 -1.92 13.36
C ARG A 6 28.78 -1.45 14.49
N LEU A 7 28.16 -0.28 14.31
CA LEU A 7 27.23 0.29 15.28
C LEU A 7 25.95 -0.54 15.44
N VAL A 8 25.56 -1.37 14.45
CA VAL A 8 24.43 -2.31 14.62
C VAL A 8 24.68 -3.27 15.78
N PHE A 9 25.89 -3.79 15.91
CA PHE A 9 26.30 -4.67 17.00
C PHE A 9 26.40 -3.89 18.32
N CYS A 10 27.08 -2.74 18.31
CA CYS A 10 27.24 -1.92 19.52
C CYS A 10 25.90 -1.46 20.11
N LYS A 11 24.88 -1.26 19.28
CA LYS A 11 23.53 -0.86 19.69
C LYS A 11 22.83 -1.86 20.61
N ILE A 12 23.19 -3.14 20.55
CA ILE A 12 22.63 -4.23 21.38
C ILE A 12 23.68 -4.84 22.33
N CYS A 13 24.85 -4.23 22.43
CA CYS A 13 25.92 -4.70 23.30
C CYS A 13 25.70 -4.20 24.74
N ALA A 14 26.03 -5.03 25.74
CA ALA A 14 26.07 -4.68 27.15
C ALA A 14 27.18 -3.66 27.46
N ASN A 15 28.26 -3.66 26.66
CA ASN A 15 29.36 -2.70 26.77
C ASN A 15 29.08 -1.37 26.06
N ARG A 16 27.82 -1.02 25.80
CA ARG A 16 27.46 0.24 25.15
C ARG A 16 27.47 1.40 26.14
N LYS A 17 27.98 2.55 25.73
CA LYS A 17 27.96 3.79 26.51
C LYS A 17 27.61 4.97 25.61
N ILE A 18 26.75 5.86 26.08
CA ILE A 18 26.39 7.08 25.36
C ILE A 18 27.33 8.19 25.83
N ASP A 19 28.06 8.77 24.88
CA ASP A 19 28.85 9.99 25.05
C ASP A 19 28.15 11.12 24.30
N PHE A 20 27.83 12.22 24.99
CA PHE A 20 27.07 13.33 24.41
C PHE A 20 27.84 14.12 23.34
N LYS A 21 29.17 13.99 23.26
CA LYS A 21 29.99 14.65 22.23
C LYS A 21 30.20 13.77 21.01
N THR A 22 30.41 12.47 21.22
CA THR A 22 30.89 11.54 20.17
C THR A 22 29.88 10.46 19.78
N GLY A 23 28.79 10.32 20.53
CA GLY A 23 27.71 9.37 20.28
C GLY A 23 27.89 8.05 21.02
N LEU A 24 27.54 6.94 20.37
CA LEU A 24 27.67 5.61 20.95
C LEU A 24 29.15 5.16 20.95
N VAL A 25 29.69 4.89 22.13
CA VAL A 25 31.07 4.40 22.34
C VAL A 25 31.07 3.11 23.14
N CYS A 26 32.20 2.39 23.12
CA CYS A 26 32.40 1.21 23.96
C CYS A 26 32.76 1.64 25.40
N SER A 27 32.14 1.03 26.41
CA SER A 27 32.46 1.29 27.83
C SER A 27 33.88 0.86 28.22
N LEU A 28 34.46 -0.11 27.50
CA LEU A 28 35.80 -0.64 27.75
C LEU A 28 36.90 0.29 27.22
N THR A 29 36.74 0.81 26.00
CA THR A 29 37.76 1.63 25.33
C THR A 29 37.47 3.12 25.35
N ASN A 30 36.23 3.53 25.65
CA ASN A 30 35.69 4.89 25.48
C ASN A 30 35.85 5.44 24.06
N GLN A 31 35.95 4.56 23.06
CA GLN A 31 36.13 4.92 21.65
C GLN A 31 35.02 4.33 20.77
N LYS A 32 34.96 4.82 19.53
CA LYS A 32 34.10 4.25 18.48
C LYS A 32 34.58 2.85 18.08
N PRO A 33 33.71 2.00 17.51
CA PRO A 33 34.10 0.64 17.13
C PRO A 33 35.09 0.64 15.94
N GLU A 34 36.24 -0.01 16.14
CA GLU A 34 37.32 -0.09 15.15
C GLU A 34 37.50 -1.49 14.52
N PHE A 35 36.73 -2.50 14.96
CA PHE A 35 36.86 -3.88 14.50
C PHE A 35 36.44 -4.11 13.03
N GLU A 36 37.12 -5.00 12.30
CA GLU A 36 36.84 -5.25 10.88
C GLU A 36 35.69 -6.22 10.62
N ASN A 37 35.62 -7.33 11.37
CA ASN A 37 34.63 -8.39 11.17
C ASN A 37 33.74 -8.58 12.41
N GLU A 38 34.34 -8.77 13.58
CA GLU A 38 33.64 -9.00 14.84
C GLU A 38 34.35 -8.31 16.00
N CYS A 39 33.61 -8.05 17.08
CA CYS A 39 34.17 -7.50 18.31
C CYS A 39 34.40 -8.63 19.31
N GLU A 40 35.66 -8.86 19.66
CA GLU A 40 36.08 -9.87 20.65
C GLU A 40 35.39 -9.70 22.02
N TYR A 41 35.07 -8.46 22.38
CA TYR A 41 34.42 -8.09 23.63
C TYR A 41 32.90 -7.90 23.50
N PHE A 42 32.30 -8.38 22.41
CA PHE A 42 30.86 -8.28 22.24
C PHE A 42 30.14 -9.15 23.26
N VAL A 43 29.27 -8.51 24.05
CA VAL A 43 28.38 -9.19 24.99
C VAL A 43 26.99 -8.70 24.68
N ILE A 44 26.08 -9.59 24.32
CA ILE A 44 24.71 -9.21 23.99
C ILE A 44 23.96 -8.75 25.25
N ASP A 45 23.26 -7.63 25.15
CA ASP A 45 22.23 -7.23 26.10
C ASP A 45 20.88 -7.69 25.56
N GLU A 46 20.40 -8.84 26.03
CA GLU A 46 19.15 -9.46 25.56
C GLU A 46 17.94 -8.52 25.71
N LYS A 47 17.89 -7.73 26.81
CA LYS A 47 16.79 -6.79 27.04
C LYS A 47 16.79 -5.67 26.02
N GLU A 48 17.96 -5.14 25.67
CA GLU A 48 18.08 -4.10 24.64
C GLU A 48 17.82 -4.65 23.23
N ALA A 49 18.28 -5.86 22.95
CA ALA A 49 18.02 -6.54 21.69
C ALA A 49 16.51 -6.76 21.49
N GLU A 50 15.81 -7.26 22.52
CA GLU A 50 14.36 -7.42 22.53
C GLU A 50 13.65 -6.06 22.41
N ARG A 51 14.08 -5.04 23.15
CA ARG A 51 13.51 -3.68 23.07
C ARG A 51 13.60 -3.12 21.66
N LYS A 52 14.75 -3.27 20.99
CA LYS A 52 14.95 -2.81 19.60
C LYS A 52 14.13 -3.60 18.60
N LEU A 53 14.01 -4.92 18.80
CA LEU A 53 13.15 -5.76 17.99
C LEU A 53 11.69 -5.31 18.11
N ASN A 54 11.19 -5.12 19.32
CA ASN A 54 9.81 -4.67 19.54
C ASN A 54 9.59 -3.28 18.93
N LEU A 55 10.54 -2.35 19.09
CA LEU A 55 10.46 -1.02 18.49
C LEU A 55 10.41 -1.07 16.95
N SER A 56 11.20 -1.93 16.31
CA SER A 56 11.19 -2.05 14.85
C SER A 56 9.91 -2.70 14.34
N LEU A 57 9.36 -3.66 15.09
CA LEU A 57 8.06 -4.27 14.80
C LEU A 57 6.90 -3.28 14.96
N ASP A 58 6.92 -2.46 16.00
CA ASP A 58 5.90 -1.43 16.22
C ASP A 58 5.98 -0.31 15.17
N ALA A 59 7.20 0.04 14.73
CA ALA A 59 7.40 0.97 13.61
C ALA A 59 6.88 0.42 12.27
N ALA A 60 6.87 -0.90 12.09
CA ALA A 60 6.30 -1.55 10.90
C ALA A 60 4.75 -1.55 10.89
N GLY A 61 4.11 -1.12 11.99
CA GLY A 61 2.66 -0.98 12.12
C GLY A 61 2.14 -1.61 13.41
N PRO A 62 0.89 -1.32 13.80
CA PRO A 62 0.31 -1.86 15.02
C PRO A 62 0.28 -3.39 14.93
N SER A 63 1.17 -4.03 15.66
CA SER A 63 1.28 -5.45 15.92
C SER A 63 0.13 -5.97 16.80
N ARG A 64 -1.05 -5.33 16.73
CA ARG A 64 -2.30 -5.70 17.44
C ARG A 64 -2.86 -7.05 16.95
N SER A 65 -2.02 -8.06 16.78
CA SER A 65 -2.41 -9.42 17.09
C SER A 65 -2.72 -9.45 18.60
N GLN A 66 -4.00 -9.38 18.90
CA GLN A 66 -4.57 -9.73 20.19
C GLN A 66 -3.87 -11.02 20.67
N LYS A 67 -3.04 -10.94 21.72
CA LYS A 67 -2.16 -12.00 22.25
C LYS A 67 -0.98 -12.41 21.35
N GLY A 68 0.13 -11.67 21.46
CA GLY A 68 1.49 -12.23 21.62
C GLY A 68 2.09 -13.09 20.50
N SER A 69 1.47 -13.19 19.32
CA SER A 69 2.11 -13.85 18.18
C SER A 69 2.03 -12.96 16.94
N LEU A 70 3.13 -12.26 16.68
CA LEU A 70 3.34 -11.60 15.41
C LEU A 70 3.33 -12.69 14.32
N LYS A 71 2.29 -12.72 13.47
CA LYS A 71 2.18 -13.65 12.33
C LYS A 71 2.16 -12.87 11.02
N PRO A 72 3.34 -12.44 10.50
CA PRO A 72 3.43 -11.63 9.29
C PRO A 72 2.69 -12.23 8.09
N SER A 73 2.74 -13.56 7.95
CA SER A 73 2.07 -14.29 6.86
C SER A 73 0.56 -14.07 6.81
N LYS A 74 -0.11 -13.96 7.96
CA LYS A 74 -1.56 -13.71 8.00
C LYS A 74 -1.91 -12.32 7.47
N ASN A 75 -1.15 -11.31 7.87
CA ASN A 75 -1.37 -9.93 7.42
C ASN A 75 -1.12 -9.80 5.92
N ILE A 76 -0.06 -10.43 5.42
CA ILE A 76 0.26 -10.47 3.98
C ILE A 76 -0.87 -11.15 3.20
N ASN A 77 -1.33 -12.33 3.63
CA ASN A 77 -2.38 -13.06 2.93
C ASN A 77 -3.71 -12.28 2.92
N TYR A 78 -4.06 -11.65 4.04
CA TYR A 78 -5.27 -10.82 4.12
C TYR A 78 -5.17 -9.59 3.21
N GLY A 79 -4.02 -8.92 3.19
CA GLY A 79 -3.77 -7.80 2.29
C GLY A 79 -3.86 -8.21 0.81
N ALA A 80 -3.25 -9.34 0.45
CA ALA A 80 -3.31 -9.88 -0.91
C ALA A 80 -4.75 -10.21 -1.32
N PHE A 81 -5.52 -10.85 -0.44
CA PHE A 81 -6.93 -11.16 -0.68
C PHE A 81 -7.75 -9.89 -0.95
N LEU A 82 -7.61 -8.86 -0.10
CA LEU A 82 -8.34 -7.61 -0.27
C LEU A 82 -7.95 -6.87 -1.54
N ALA A 83 -6.66 -6.87 -1.90
CA ALA A 83 -6.19 -6.25 -3.14
C ALA A 83 -6.81 -6.93 -4.37
N VAL A 84 -6.79 -8.26 -4.43
CA VAL A 84 -7.40 -9.03 -5.53
C VAL A 84 -8.92 -8.80 -5.58
N ALA A 85 -9.61 -8.88 -4.44
CA ALA A 85 -11.05 -8.63 -4.37
C ALA A 85 -11.41 -7.21 -4.84
N GLY A 86 -10.62 -6.20 -4.44
CA GLY A 86 -10.80 -4.82 -4.86
C GLY A 86 -10.66 -4.63 -6.37
N ILE A 87 -9.66 -5.25 -6.99
CA ILE A 87 -9.46 -5.21 -8.45
C ILE A 87 -10.67 -5.83 -9.17
N ILE A 88 -11.14 -6.98 -8.70
CA ILE A 88 -12.31 -7.66 -9.28
C ILE A 88 -13.52 -6.74 -9.21
N VAL A 89 -13.81 -6.16 -8.04
CA VAL A 89 -14.96 -5.26 -7.84
C VAL A 89 -14.87 -4.03 -8.75
N LEU A 90 -13.70 -3.42 -8.90
CA LEU A 90 -13.49 -2.27 -9.78
C LEU A 90 -13.75 -2.61 -11.25
N LEU A 91 -13.24 -3.75 -11.73
CA LEU A 91 -13.48 -4.20 -13.09
C LEU A 91 -14.95 -4.50 -13.34
N PHE A 92 -15.62 -5.20 -12.43
CA PHE A 92 -17.05 -5.48 -12.55
C PHE A 92 -17.90 -4.19 -12.58
N LEU A 93 -17.64 -3.25 -11.66
CA LEU A 93 -18.37 -1.98 -11.60
C LEU A 93 -18.19 -1.15 -12.88
N SER A 94 -16.96 -1.07 -13.40
CA SER A 94 -16.68 -0.31 -14.62
C SER A 94 -17.36 -0.89 -15.85
N ILE A 95 -17.38 -2.22 -16.00
CA ILE A 95 -18.09 -2.89 -17.10
C ILE A 95 -19.59 -2.65 -16.99
N LEU A 96 -20.17 -2.82 -15.80
CA LEU A 96 -21.60 -2.66 -15.56
C LEU A 96 -22.04 -1.22 -15.84
N PHE A 97 -21.28 -0.24 -15.35
CA PHE A 97 -21.54 1.18 -15.60
C PHE A 97 -21.37 1.56 -17.08
N GLY A 98 -20.33 1.05 -17.73
CA GLY A 98 -20.12 1.26 -19.18
C GLY A 98 -21.26 0.70 -20.02
N ALA A 99 -21.76 -0.51 -19.69
CA ALA A 99 -22.91 -1.10 -20.36
C ALA A 99 -24.18 -0.25 -20.22
N MET A 100 -24.44 0.29 -19.02
CA MET A 100 -25.58 1.17 -18.77
C MET A 100 -25.54 2.44 -19.65
N ILE A 101 -24.37 3.08 -19.74
CA ILE A 101 -24.17 4.27 -20.59
C ILE A 101 -24.35 3.92 -22.08
N LEU A 102 -23.81 2.80 -22.53
CA LEU A 102 -23.93 2.38 -23.93
C LEU A 102 -25.38 2.09 -24.31
N ILE A 103 -26.11 1.32 -23.49
CA ILE A 103 -27.52 0.98 -23.73
C ILE A 103 -28.38 2.24 -23.78
N THR A 104 -28.17 3.16 -22.82
CA THR A 104 -28.90 4.43 -22.82
C THR A 104 -28.56 5.25 -24.07
N GLY A 105 -27.28 5.40 -24.42
CA GLY A 105 -26.86 6.08 -25.65
C GLY A 105 -27.50 5.52 -26.93
N ILE A 106 -27.51 4.19 -27.09
CA ILE A 106 -28.16 3.52 -28.23
C ILE A 106 -29.66 3.81 -28.26
N SER A 107 -30.34 3.75 -27.12
CA SER A 107 -31.78 4.07 -27.02
C SER A 107 -32.09 5.49 -27.47
N PHE A 108 -31.26 6.47 -27.10
CA PHE A 108 -31.40 7.85 -27.56
C PHE A 108 -31.17 7.98 -29.07
N LEU A 109 -30.18 7.31 -29.64
CA LEU A 109 -29.94 7.30 -31.08
C LEU A 109 -31.15 6.75 -31.85
N ILE A 110 -31.68 5.60 -31.44
CA ILE A 110 -32.85 4.98 -32.06
C ILE A 110 -34.05 5.95 -32.01
N ARG A 111 -34.31 6.56 -30.85
CA ARG A 111 -35.37 7.57 -30.70
C ARG A 111 -35.15 8.78 -31.60
N GLY A 112 -33.92 9.26 -31.75
CA GLY A 112 -33.60 10.37 -32.64
C GLY A 112 -33.85 10.04 -34.12
N TYR A 113 -33.44 8.85 -34.57
CA TYR A 113 -33.70 8.40 -35.94
C TYR A 113 -35.19 8.19 -36.21
N SER A 114 -35.94 7.63 -35.26
CA SER A 114 -37.39 7.45 -35.40
C SER A 114 -38.11 8.80 -35.47
N GLN A 115 -37.74 9.77 -34.63
CA GLN A 115 -38.24 11.14 -34.70
C GLN A 115 -37.94 11.75 -36.08
N LYS A 116 -36.70 11.69 -36.56
CA LYS A 116 -36.33 12.23 -37.88
C LYS A 116 -37.21 11.66 -39.00
N LYS A 117 -37.47 10.36 -38.99
CA LYS A 117 -38.35 9.70 -39.96
C LYS A 117 -39.78 10.22 -39.87
N ILE A 118 -40.35 10.28 -38.65
CA ILE A 118 -41.72 10.76 -38.42
C ILE A 118 -41.89 12.22 -38.85
N LEU A 119 -40.91 13.09 -38.59
CA LEU A 119 -40.96 14.48 -39.04
C LEU A 119 -40.96 14.57 -40.57
N ALA A 120 -40.11 13.81 -41.26
CA ALA A 120 -40.06 13.80 -42.72
C ALA A 120 -41.38 13.32 -43.35
N GLU A 121 -41.96 12.24 -42.80
CA GLU A 121 -43.27 11.74 -43.24
C GLU A 121 -44.38 12.80 -43.04
N ASN A 122 -44.43 13.45 -41.87
CA ASN A 122 -45.40 14.51 -41.59
C ASN A 122 -45.29 15.72 -42.54
N VAL A 123 -44.07 16.14 -42.91
CA VAL A 123 -43.87 17.23 -43.88
C VAL A 123 -44.44 16.82 -45.23
N SER A 124 -44.09 15.64 -45.73
CA SER A 124 -44.59 15.14 -47.02
C SER A 124 -46.12 14.99 -47.05
N PHE A 125 -46.74 14.61 -45.94
CA PHE A 125 -48.19 14.49 -45.81
C PHE A 125 -48.88 15.86 -45.88
N LYS A 126 -48.35 16.88 -45.18
CA LYS A 126 -48.88 18.25 -45.24
C LYS A 126 -48.79 18.87 -46.64
N GLU A 127 -47.72 18.58 -47.38
CA GLU A 127 -47.59 19.03 -48.77
C GLU A 127 -48.66 18.42 -49.68
N ARG A 128 -48.98 17.12 -49.50
CA ARG A 128 -50.06 16.47 -50.25
C ARG A 128 -51.43 17.09 -49.97
N LEU A 129 -51.71 17.43 -48.72
CA LEU A 129 -52.98 18.08 -48.34
C LEU A 129 -53.17 19.47 -48.96
N LYS A 130 -52.10 20.21 -49.24
CA LYS A 130 -52.19 21.54 -49.87
C LYS A 130 -52.46 21.50 -51.37
N LYS A 131 -52.24 20.35 -52.02
CA LYS A 131 -52.34 20.19 -53.48
C LYS A 131 -53.74 19.71 -53.94
N ASN A 132 -54.54 19.18 -53.02
CA ASN A 132 -55.93 18.78 -53.23
C ASN A 132 -56.88 19.88 -52.74
#